data_AF-A0A3D8HDJ9-F1
#
_entry.id   AF-A0A3D8HDJ9-F1
#
_cell.length_a   1.000
_cell.length_b   1.000
_cell.length_c   1.000
_cell.angle_alpha   90.00
_cell.angle_beta   90.00
_cell.angle_gamma   90.00
#
_symmetry.space_group_name_H-M   'P 1'
#
loop_
_entity.id
_entity.type
_entity.pdbx_description
1 polymer ?
#
loop_
_entity_poly.entity_id
_entity_poly.type
_entity_poly.pdbx_seq_one_letter_code
_entity_poly.pdbx_strand_id
1 'polypeptide(L)'
;MELQQWKQNFIRDYLDEIDSLEVMGKLEKYTKRILSKKAVSLSPIAFSIEEANTEIDMAEKELSEGKGIKETEMHQFFEEWRRNLK
;
A
#
# COMPACT_ATOMS: atom_id res chain seq x y z
N MET A 1 11.48 -52.07 24.65
CA MET A 1 11.17 -50.92 25.53
C MET A 1 11.48 -49.57 24.87
N GLU A 2 12.52 -49.46 24.03
CA GLU A 2 12.98 -48.19 23.46
C GLU A 2 11.97 -47.45 22.56
N LEU A 3 11.19 -48.16 21.74
CA LEU A 3 10.28 -47.51 20.78
C LEU A 3 9.10 -46.78 21.44
N GLN A 4 8.59 -47.32 22.56
CA GLN A 4 7.49 -46.68 23.29
C GLN A 4 7.98 -45.43 24.03
N GLN A 5 9.18 -45.49 24.61
CA GLN A 5 9.83 -44.34 25.24
C GLN A 5 10.10 -43.23 24.22
N TRP A 6 10.60 -43.58 23.03
CA TRP A 6 10.86 -42.62 21.95
C TRP A 6 9.59 -41.90 21.51
N LYS A 7 8.48 -42.63 21.33
CA LYS A 7 7.18 -42.04 20.99
C LYS A 7 6.69 -41.06 22.05
N GLN A 8 6.85 -41.41 23.33
CA GLN A 8 6.43 -40.54 24.42
C GLN A 8 7.28 -39.27 24.50
N ASN A 9 8.60 -39.39 24.35
CA ASN A 9 9.50 -38.23 24.33
C ASN A 9 9.20 -37.31 23.14
N PHE A 10 9.01 -37.88 21.94
CA PHE A 10 8.65 -37.12 20.74
C PHE A 10 7.37 -36.28 20.95
N ILE A 11 6.32 -36.89 21.49
CA ILE A 11 5.05 -36.19 21.76
C ILE A 11 5.26 -35.07 22.78
N ARG A 12 5.98 -35.33 23.87
CA ARG A 12 6.24 -34.33 24.90
C ARG A 12 7.02 -33.14 24.36
N ASP A 13 8.13 -33.41 23.67
CA ASP A 13 9.01 -32.36 23.16
C ASP A 13 8.26 -31.47 22.14
N TYR A 14 7.37 -32.04 21.32
CA TYR A 14 6.49 -31.27 20.43
C TYR A 14 5.43 -30.45 21.17
N LEU A 15 4.83 -30.99 22.23
CA LEU A 15 3.86 -30.24 23.04
C LEU A 15 4.54 -29.08 23.77
N ASP A 16 5.74 -29.29 24.30
CA ASP A 16 6.55 -28.26 24.93
C ASP A 16 6.95 -27.15 23.95
N GLU A 17 7.22 -27.50 22.68
CA GLU A 17 7.48 -26.52 21.62
C GLU A 17 6.22 -25.71 21.25
N ILE A 18 5.05 -26.35 21.21
CA ILE A 18 3.76 -25.69 20.95
C ILE A 18 3.40 -24.72 22.08
N ASP A 19 3.59 -25.14 23.33
CA ASP A 19 3.30 -24.33 24.52
C ASP A 19 4.43 -23.35 24.87
N SER A 20 5.50 -23.34 24.07
CA SER A 20 6.62 -22.42 24.27
C SER A 20 6.19 -20.96 24.09
N LEU A 21 6.28 -20.20 25.19
CA LEU A 21 6.08 -18.76 25.20
C LEU A 21 7.00 -18.03 24.20
N GLU A 22 8.17 -18.59 23.90
CA GLU A 22 9.09 -18.04 22.91
C GLU A 22 8.52 -18.13 21.49
N VAL A 23 7.96 -19.29 21.13
CA VAL A 23 7.33 -19.54 19.81
C VAL A 23 6.09 -18.65 19.66
N MET A 24 5.26 -18.57 20.70
CA MET A 24 4.10 -17.69 20.73
C MET A 24 4.49 -16.21 20.58
N GLY A 25 5.53 -15.75 21.29
CA GLY A 25 6.03 -14.38 21.19
C GLY A 25 6.58 -14.03 19.80
N LYS A 26 7.24 -14.98 19.12
CA LYS A 26 7.67 -14.81 17.72
C LYS A 26 6.46 -14.68 16.79
N LEU A 27 5.49 -15.56 16.91
CA LEU A 27 4.24 -15.53 16.13
C LEU A 27 3.50 -14.20 16.29
N GLU A 28 3.34 -13.73 17.54
CA GLU A 28 2.69 -12.45 17.82
C GLU A 28 3.45 -11.27 17.18
N LYS A 29 4.77 -11.26 17.28
CA LYS A 29 5.63 -10.23 16.66
C LYS A 29 5.50 -10.19 15.14
N TYR A 30 5.52 -11.35 14.47
CA TYR A 30 5.34 -11.39 13.01
C TYR A 30 3.92 -11.00 12.60
N THR A 31 2.91 -11.43 13.36
CA THR A 31 1.51 -11.06 13.12
C THR A 31 1.30 -9.54 13.22
N LYS A 32 1.83 -8.91 14.28
CA LYS A 32 1.81 -7.44 14.43
C LYS A 32 2.50 -6.73 13.27
N ARG A 33 3.63 -7.24 12.78
CA ARG A 33 4.33 -6.68 11.61
C ARG A 33 3.51 -6.79 10.32
N ILE A 34 2.81 -7.91 10.12
CA ILE A 34 1.95 -8.10 8.94
C ILE A 34 0.73 -7.17 9.01
N LEU A 35 0.06 -7.11 10.16
CA LEU A 35 -1.12 -6.26 10.35
C LEU A 35 -0.78 -4.76 10.27
N SER A 36 0.33 -4.33 10.87
CA SER A 36 0.79 -2.93 10.77
C SER A 36 1.18 -2.54 9.35
N LYS A 37 1.83 -3.42 8.57
CA LYS A 37 2.10 -3.16 7.15
C LYS A 37 0.82 -3.01 6.32
N LYS A 38 -0.23 -3.77 6.64
CA LYS A 38 -1.54 -3.66 5.97
C LYS A 38 -2.29 -2.38 6.36
N ALA A 39 -2.14 -1.91 7.60
CA ALA A 39 -2.73 -0.65 8.06
C ALA A 39 -1.97 0.58 7.54
N VAL A 40 -0.66 0.47 7.30
CA VAL A 40 0.20 1.53 6.75
C VAL A 40 0.27 1.49 5.21
N SER A 41 -0.45 0.58 4.55
CA SER A 41 -0.67 0.69 3.10
C SER A 41 -1.71 1.77 2.81
N LEU A 42 -1.38 3.01 3.17
CA LEU A 42 -1.72 4.10 2.27
C LEU A 42 -1.02 3.72 0.97
N SER A 43 -1.80 3.32 -0.03
CA SER A 43 -1.29 3.12 -1.37
C SER A 43 -0.36 4.30 -1.70
N PRO A 44 0.83 4.09 -2.29
CA PRO A 44 1.68 5.21 -2.73
C PRO A 44 0.92 6.20 -3.62
N ILE A 45 -0.19 5.74 -4.21
CA ILE A 45 -1.12 6.50 -5.01
C ILE A 45 -2.31 6.88 -4.11
N ALA A 46 -2.49 8.19 -3.90
CA ALA A 46 -3.57 8.77 -3.10
C ALA A 46 -4.96 8.64 -3.73
N PHE A 47 -5.02 8.30 -5.02
CA PHE A 47 -6.24 8.15 -5.80
C PHE A 47 -6.47 6.68 -6.17
N SER A 48 -7.71 6.26 -6.14
CA SER A 48 -8.16 5.02 -6.75
C SER A 48 -8.13 5.12 -8.28
N ILE A 49 -8.11 3.96 -8.94
CA ILE A 49 -8.21 3.89 -10.42
C ILE A 49 -9.54 4.49 -10.88
N GLU A 50 -10.61 4.30 -10.10
CA GLU A 50 -11.95 4.84 -10.41
C GLU A 50 -11.94 6.37 -10.38
N GLU A 51 -11.37 6.98 -9.34
CA GLU A 51 -11.21 8.44 -9.26
C GLU A 51 -10.39 9.01 -10.43
N ALA A 52 -9.28 8.35 -10.78
CA ALA A 52 -8.46 8.75 -11.92
C ALA A 52 -9.24 8.70 -13.25
N ASN A 53 -10.01 7.63 -13.47
CA ASN A 53 -10.84 7.49 -14.66
C ASN A 53 -11.93 8.57 -14.73
N THR A 54 -12.60 8.86 -13.60
CA THR A 54 -13.61 9.94 -13.57
C THR A 54 -13.03 11.31 -13.89
N GLU A 55 -11.81 11.60 -13.43
CA GLU A 55 -11.12 12.87 -13.75
C GLU A 55 -10.77 12.96 -15.24
N ILE A 56 -10.31 11.86 -15.84
CA ILE A 56 -10.02 11.78 -17.28
C ILE A 56 -11.30 12.02 -18.10
N ASP A 57 -12.40 11.35 -17.76
CA ASP A 57 -13.67 11.49 -18.47
C ASP A 57 -14.18 12.94 -18.41
N MET A 58 -14.02 13.62 -17.26
CA MET A 58 -14.36 15.02 -17.10
C MET A 58 -13.49 15.92 -17.98
N ALA A 59 -12.16 15.72 -17.97
CA ALA A 59 -11.24 16.51 -18.79
C ALA A 59 -11.51 16.34 -20.29
N GLU A 60 -11.81 15.11 -20.75
CA GLU A 60 -12.18 14.84 -22.14
C GLU A 60 -13.49 15.55 -22.53
N LYS A 61 -14.48 15.53 -21.63
CA LYS A 61 -15.74 16.26 -21.83
C LYS A 61 -15.51 17.76 -21.92
N GLU A 62 -14.72 18.34 -21.02
CA GLU A 62 -14.39 19.77 -21.04
C GLU A 62 -13.70 20.17 -22.36
N LEU A 63 -12.74 19.36 -22.82
CA LEU A 63 -12.10 19.56 -24.12
C LEU A 63 -13.10 19.50 -25.27
N SER A 64 -14.05 18.56 -25.23
CA SER A 64 -15.12 18.46 -26.24
C SER A 64 -16.06 19.67 -26.25
N GLU A 65 -16.27 20.30 -25.08
CA GLU A 65 -17.06 21.52 -24.93
C GLU A 65 -16.26 22.79 -25.31
N GLY A 66 -15.00 22.62 -25.75
CA GLY A 66 -14.10 23.71 -26.09
C GLY A 66 -13.57 24.47 -24.86
N LYS A 67 -13.71 23.90 -23.67
CA LYS A 67 -13.14 24.43 -22.44
C LYS A 67 -11.68 23.97 -22.35
N GLY A 68 -10.77 24.93 -22.29
CA GLY A 68 -9.34 24.70 -22.29
C GLY A 68 -8.61 25.91 -22.83
N ILE A 69 -7.29 25.92 -22.68
CA ILE A 69 -6.41 26.93 -23.27
C ILE A 69 -5.63 26.30 -24.42
N LYS A 70 -5.49 27.04 -25.50
CA LYS A 70 -4.60 26.60 -26.59
C LYS A 70 -3.15 26.70 -26.12
N GLU A 71 -2.29 25.89 -26.73
CA GLU A 71 -0.84 25.92 -26.48
C GLU A 71 -0.26 27.34 -26.59
N THR A 72 -0.72 28.11 -27.59
CA THR A 72 -0.32 29.51 -27.78
C THR A 72 -0.73 30.42 -26.62
N GLU A 73 -1.91 30.23 -26.05
CA GLU A 73 -2.43 31.00 -24.92
C GLU A 73 -1.69 30.62 -23.64
N MET A 74 -1.37 29.34 -23.48
CA MET A 74 -0.55 28.83 -22.38
C MET A 74 0.87 29.43 -22.41
N HIS A 75 1.50 29.49 -23.58
CA HIS A 75 2.82 30.11 -23.72
C HIS A 75 2.81 31.60 -23.38
N GLN A 76 1.79 32.34 -23.83
CA GLN A 76 1.63 33.75 -23.49
C GLN A 76 1.50 33.95 -21.98
N PHE A 77 0.68 33.13 -21.32
CA PHE A 77 0.53 33.14 -19.86
C PHE A 77 1.88 32.93 -19.14
N PHE A 78 2.67 31.94 -19.57
CA PHE A 78 3.96 31.65 -18.92
C PHE A 78 5.01 32.74 -19.16
N GLU A 79 5.06 33.35 -20.35
CA GLU A 79 5.97 34.47 -20.60
C GLU A 79 5.59 35.70 -19.78
N GLU A 80 4.29 35.99 -19.64
CA GLU A 80 3.80 37.10 -18.84
C GLU A 80 4.05 36.88 -17.34
N TRP A 81 3.83 35.65 -16.85
CA TRP A 81 4.19 35.25 -15.50
C TRP A 81 5.70 35.37 -15.23
N ARG A 82 6.55 34.91 -16.15
CA ARG A 82 8.02 35.03 -16.05
C ARG A 82 8.47 36.49 -16.03
N ARG A 83 7.81 37.37 -16.77
CA ARG A 83 8.09 38.81 -16.78
C ARG A 83 7.77 39.47 -15.44
N ASN A 84 6.70 39.04 -14.77
CA ASN A 84 6.27 39.58 -13.47
C ASN A 84 7.08 39.04 -12.26
N LEU A 85 7.95 38.05 -12.48
CA LEU A 85 8.87 37.52 -11.47
C LEU A 85 10.22 38.26 -11.40
N LYS A 86 10.52 39.13 -12.38
CA LYS A 86 11.72 39.96 -12.43
C LYS A 86 11.41 41.36 -11.91
#